data_AF-A0A4R9PZH8-F1
#
_entry.id   AF-A0A4R9PZH8-F1
#
_cell.length_a   1.000
_cell.length_b   1.000
_cell.length_c   1.000
_cell.angle_alpha   90.00
_cell.angle_beta   90.00
_cell.angle_gamma   90.00
#
_symmetry.space_group_name_H-M   'P 1'
#
loop_
_entity.id
_entity.type
_entity.pdbx_description
1 polymer ?
#
loop_
_entity_poly.entity_id
_entity_poly.type
_entity_poly.pdbx_seq_one_letter_code
_entity_poly.pdbx_strand_id
1 'polypeptide(L)'
;EATRQAMIKTATHDYAVLKLQSEVLAQRNGRSYVISIGYQAPDPALATAITKAYADAYLADQLNASFDATERAALWLQGRLTELRESSQQAAMAVEKFRAEHGLSANSDGQLLSDKQLADLNAQLIVAQADTARASA
;
A
#
# COMPACT_ATOMS: atom_id res chain seq x y z
N GLU A 1 52.28 -9.88 17.89
CA GLU A 1 52.54 -9.11 16.65
C GLU A 1 51.26 -8.79 15.87
N ALA A 2 50.39 -9.78 15.64
CA ALA A 2 49.10 -9.61 14.97
C ALA A 2 48.19 -8.52 15.59
N THR A 3 48.09 -8.44 16.93
CA THR A 3 47.25 -7.45 17.62
C THR A 3 47.74 -6.00 17.41
N ARG A 4 49.05 -5.79 17.26
CA ARG A 4 49.64 -4.47 17.01
C ARG A 4 49.36 -4.01 15.58
N GLN A 5 49.47 -4.90 14.60
CA GLN A 5 49.14 -4.59 13.20
C GLN A 5 47.65 -4.31 13.02
N ALA A 6 46.78 -5.05 13.72
CA ALA A 6 45.33 -4.79 13.72
C ALA A 6 45.00 -3.40 14.29
N MET A 7 45.59 -3.02 15.44
CA MET A 7 45.39 -1.71 16.03
C MET A 7 45.88 -0.56 15.13
N ILE A 8 47.03 -0.72 14.47
CA ILE A 8 47.55 0.29 13.53
C ILE A 8 46.61 0.43 12.34
N LYS A 9 46.11 -0.68 11.78
CA LYS A 9 45.18 -0.67 10.66
C LYS A 9 43.88 0.07 11.01
N THR A 10 43.31 -0.20 12.17
CA THR A 10 42.11 0.51 12.66
C THR A 10 42.39 2.00 12.83
N ALA A 11 43.51 2.38 13.47
CA ALA A 11 43.86 3.78 13.65
C ALA A 11 44.08 4.52 12.31
N THR A 12 44.70 3.87 11.32
CA THR A 12 44.85 4.45 9.97
C THR A 12 43.53 4.59 9.23
N HIS A 13 42.62 3.63 9.42
CA HIS A 13 41.29 3.68 8.84
C HIS A 13 40.49 4.84 9.43
N ASP A 14 40.47 4.98 10.75
CA ASP A 14 39.73 6.02 11.44
C ASP A 14 40.28 7.42 11.11
N TYR A 15 41.60 7.54 11.00
CA TYR A 15 42.23 8.77 10.50
C TYR A 15 41.82 9.10 9.06
N ALA A 16 41.78 8.10 8.17
CA ALA A 16 41.33 8.30 6.80
C ALA A 16 39.86 8.72 6.73
N VAL A 17 38.99 8.11 7.54
CA VAL A 17 37.58 8.51 7.65
C VAL A 17 37.45 9.95 8.11
N LEU A 18 38.13 10.34 9.19
CA LEU A 18 38.11 11.70 9.71
C LEU A 18 38.59 12.71 8.67
N LYS A 19 39.70 12.40 7.99
CA LYS A 19 40.24 13.26 6.94
C LYS A 19 39.24 13.47 5.81
N LEU A 20 38.66 12.38 5.29
CA LEU A 20 37.63 12.45 4.26
C LEU A 20 36.40 13.25 4.69
N GLN A 21 35.91 13.04 5.91
CA GLN A 21 34.78 13.80 6.44
C GLN A 21 35.05 15.30 6.55
N SER A 22 36.29 15.69 6.85
CA SER A 22 36.68 17.10 7.00
C SER A 22 36.99 17.82 5.69
N GLU A 23 37.45 17.08 4.67
CA GLU A 23 37.99 17.65 3.42
C GLU A 23 37.06 17.48 2.21
N VAL A 24 36.02 16.64 2.29
CA VAL A 24 35.03 16.52 1.23
C VAL A 24 34.11 17.74 1.23
N LEU A 25 34.04 18.40 0.07
CA LEU A 25 33.14 19.53 -0.17
C LEU A 25 31.92 19.02 -0.93
N ALA A 26 30.73 19.16 -0.34
CA ALA A 26 29.47 18.86 -1.00
C ALA A 26 28.56 20.09 -0.93
N GLN A 27 28.21 20.65 -2.10
CA GLN A 27 27.40 21.87 -2.18
C GLN A 27 26.34 21.75 -3.26
N ARG A 28 25.13 22.23 -2.96
CA ARG A 28 24.06 22.35 -3.95
C ARG A 28 24.28 23.60 -4.80
N ASN A 29 24.25 23.45 -6.12
CA ASN A 29 24.47 24.57 -7.03
C ASN A 29 23.19 25.41 -7.17
N GLY A 30 23.08 26.48 -6.38
CA GLY A 30 21.98 27.45 -6.41
C GLY A 30 20.62 26.83 -6.09
N ARG A 31 19.61 27.10 -6.96
CA ARG A 31 18.26 26.53 -6.84
C ARG A 31 18.09 25.20 -7.58
N SER A 32 19.12 24.71 -8.27
CA SER A 32 19.06 23.49 -9.08
C SER A 32 19.21 22.21 -8.23
N TYR A 33 18.79 21.07 -8.77
CA TYR A 33 19.02 19.75 -8.15
C TYR A 33 20.43 19.20 -8.40
N VAL A 34 21.38 20.04 -8.82
CA VAL A 34 22.77 19.64 -9.04
C VAL A 34 23.57 19.76 -7.74
N ILE A 35 24.22 18.67 -7.34
CA ILE A 35 25.16 18.62 -6.22
C ILE A 35 26.57 18.56 -6.80
N SER A 36 27.39 19.53 -6.44
CA SER A 36 28.82 19.52 -6.73
C SER A 36 29.56 18.86 -5.57
N ILE A 37 30.33 17.81 -5.88
CA ILE A 37 31.19 17.12 -4.93
C ILE A 37 32.64 17.39 -5.34
N GLY A 38 33.48 17.78 -4.39
CA GLY A 38 34.89 18.04 -4.58
C GLY A 38 35.74 17.46 -3.47
N TYR A 39 36.93 17.00 -3.84
CA TYR A 39 37.95 16.55 -2.89
C TYR A 39 39.32 17.04 -3.35
N GLN A 40 40.13 17.55 -2.42
CA GLN A 40 41.48 18.04 -2.72
C GLN A 40 42.51 17.01 -2.29
N ALA A 41 43.28 16.49 -3.25
CA ALA A 41 44.37 15.56 -3.00
C ALA A 41 45.62 15.97 -3.77
N PRO A 42 46.83 15.61 -3.28
CA PRO A 42 48.07 15.79 -4.04
C PRO A 42 48.10 14.95 -5.33
N ASP A 43 47.43 13.80 -5.31
CA ASP A 43 47.30 12.91 -6.47
C ASP A 43 45.95 13.14 -7.17
N PRO A 44 45.94 13.56 -8.45
CA PRO A 44 44.69 13.75 -9.19
C PRO A 44 43.89 12.45 -9.39
N ALA A 45 44.55 11.28 -9.46
CA ALA A 45 43.86 10.00 -9.56
C ALA A 45 43.09 9.68 -8.29
N LEU A 46 43.72 9.88 -7.13
CA LEU A 46 43.10 9.72 -5.82
C LEU A 46 41.90 10.67 -5.63
N ALA A 47 42.04 11.94 -5.99
CA ALA A 47 40.94 12.90 -5.90
C ALA A 47 39.72 12.44 -6.72
N THR A 48 39.95 12.04 -7.96
CA THR A 48 38.91 11.54 -8.86
C THR A 48 38.23 10.30 -8.30
N ALA A 49 39.02 9.34 -7.80
CA ALA A 49 38.50 8.10 -7.23
C ALA A 49 37.61 8.36 -6.01
N ILE A 50 38.03 9.26 -5.12
CA ILE A 50 37.26 9.64 -3.92
C ILE A 50 35.95 10.31 -4.33
N THR A 51 36.00 11.34 -5.16
CA THR A 51 34.79 12.07 -5.58
C THR A 51 33.80 11.14 -6.30
N LYS A 52 34.29 10.24 -7.16
CA LYS A 52 33.47 9.23 -7.83
C LYS A 52 32.82 8.26 -6.84
N ALA A 53 33.57 7.76 -5.86
CA ALA A 53 33.05 6.85 -4.85
C ALA A 53 31.92 7.49 -4.03
N TYR A 54 32.06 8.77 -3.65
CA TYR A 54 30.99 9.51 -2.97
C TYR A 54 29.74 9.70 -3.85
N ALA A 55 29.92 10.00 -5.14
CA ALA A 55 28.80 10.12 -6.07
C ALA A 55 28.06 8.79 -6.25
N ASP A 56 28.79 7.70 -6.45
CA ASP A 56 28.22 6.36 -6.63
C ASP A 56 27.52 5.89 -5.33
N ALA A 57 28.09 6.16 -4.15
CA ALA A 57 27.48 5.85 -2.86
C ALA A 57 26.20 6.65 -2.62
N TYR A 58 26.19 7.95 -2.94
CA TYR A 58 24.99 8.78 -2.81
C TYR A 58 23.86 8.32 -3.72
N LEU A 59 24.18 7.94 -4.96
CA LEU A 59 23.18 7.41 -5.89
C LEU A 59 22.60 6.08 -5.39
N ALA A 60 23.46 5.18 -4.90
CA ALA A 60 23.02 3.91 -4.33
C ALA A 60 22.12 4.11 -3.10
N ASP A 61 22.48 5.04 -2.20
CA ASP A 61 21.68 5.38 -1.02
C ASP A 61 20.31 5.95 -1.40
N GLN A 62 20.25 6.86 -2.37
CA GLN A 62 18.99 7.39 -2.91
C GLN A 62 18.10 6.30 -3.52
N LEU A 63 18.70 5.38 -4.29
CA LEU A 63 17.97 4.26 -4.89
C LEU A 63 17.40 3.32 -3.82
N ASN A 64 18.21 2.96 -2.83
CA ASN A 64 17.79 2.10 -1.72
C ASN A 64 16.67 2.76 -0.90
N ALA A 65 16.81 4.04 -0.56
CA ALA A 65 15.79 4.78 0.17
C ALA A 65 14.45 4.84 -0.60
N SER A 66 14.51 4.98 -1.93
CA SER A 66 13.32 4.95 -2.80
C SER A 66 12.69 3.56 -2.87
N PHE A 67 13.50 2.49 -2.91
CA PHE A 67 13.02 1.12 -2.93
C PHE A 67 12.29 0.77 -1.62
N ASP A 68 12.91 1.04 -0.48
CA ASP A 68 12.35 0.82 0.85
C ASP A 68 11.01 1.55 1.04
N ALA A 69 10.91 2.80 0.55
CA ALA A 69 9.68 3.58 0.63
C ALA A 69 8.56 2.95 -0.22
N THR A 70 8.90 2.47 -1.42
CA THR A 70 7.96 1.83 -2.34
C THR A 70 7.46 0.50 -1.80
N GLU A 71 8.36 -0.33 -1.27
CA GLU A 71 8.01 -1.61 -0.66
C GLU A 71 7.09 -1.43 0.55
N ARG A 72 7.42 -0.50 1.45
CA ARG A 72 6.54 -0.16 2.59
C ARG A 72 5.16 0.30 2.14
N ALA A 73 5.08 1.14 1.11
CA ALA A 73 3.81 1.59 0.54
C ALA A 73 3.01 0.42 -0.06
N ALA A 74 3.67 -0.49 -0.78
CA ALA A 74 3.03 -1.67 -1.36
C ALA A 74 2.45 -2.60 -0.28
N LEU A 75 3.22 -2.87 0.79
CA LEU A 75 2.76 -3.67 1.93
C LEU A 75 1.56 -3.03 2.63
N TRP A 76 1.61 -1.71 2.86
CA TRP A 76 0.49 -0.97 3.46
C TRP A 76 -0.77 -1.04 2.59
N LEU A 77 -0.64 -0.82 1.27
CA LEU A 77 -1.76 -0.93 0.32
C LEU A 77 -2.36 -2.33 0.28
N GLN A 78 -1.53 -3.38 0.33
CA GLN A 78 -1.98 -4.76 0.36
C GLN A 78 -2.78 -5.07 1.65
N GLY A 79 -2.30 -4.58 2.80
CA GLY A 79 -3.04 -4.65 4.06
C GLY A 79 -4.40 -3.95 3.97
N ARG A 80 -4.40 -2.70 3.48
CA ARG A 80 -5.62 -1.91 3.32
C ARG A 80 -6.64 -2.56 2.37
N LEU A 81 -6.17 -3.18 1.30
CA LEU A 81 -7.02 -3.89 0.35
C LEU A 81 -7.64 -5.14 0.97
N THR A 82 -6.92 -5.82 1.85
CA THR A 82 -7.42 -6.98 2.60
C THR A 82 -8.53 -6.56 3.56
N GLU A 83 -8.31 -5.51 4.35
CA GLU A 83 -9.33 -4.93 5.24
C GLU A 83 -10.60 -4.52 4.47
N LEU A 84 -10.42 -3.88 3.31
CA LEU A 84 -11.56 -3.41 2.51
C LEU A 84 -12.36 -4.58 1.93
N ARG A 85 -11.70 -5.66 1.50
CA ARG A 85 -12.37 -6.88 1.04
C ARG A 85 -13.18 -7.52 2.16
N GLU A 86 -12.60 -7.65 3.35
CA GLU A 86 -13.28 -8.21 4.51
C GLU A 86 -14.48 -7.34 4.91
N SER A 87 -14.29 -6.02 5.01
CA SER A 87 -15.37 -5.08 5.32
C SER A 87 -16.50 -5.13 4.28
N SER A 88 -16.17 -5.21 2.99
CA SER A 88 -17.16 -5.34 1.92
C SER A 88 -17.93 -6.66 2.01
N GLN A 89 -17.25 -7.76 2.33
CA GLN A 89 -17.90 -9.06 2.50
C GLN A 89 -18.84 -9.05 3.71
N GLN A 90 -18.39 -8.51 4.84
CA GLN A 90 -19.21 -8.36 6.05
C GLN A 90 -20.44 -7.48 5.79
N ALA A 91 -20.27 -6.36 5.08
CA ALA A 91 -21.38 -5.47 4.72
C ALA A 91 -22.38 -6.18 3.79
N ALA A 92 -21.91 -6.92 2.79
CA ALA A 92 -22.78 -7.70 1.91
C ALA A 92 -23.55 -8.78 2.69
N MET A 93 -22.88 -9.50 3.59
CA MET A 93 -23.53 -10.49 4.45
C MET A 93 -24.55 -9.85 5.40
N ALA A 94 -24.27 -8.67 5.95
CA ALA A 94 -25.21 -7.95 6.80
C ALA A 94 -26.47 -7.53 6.03
N VAL A 95 -26.33 -7.08 4.78
CA VAL A 95 -27.47 -6.75 3.90
C VAL A 95 -28.31 -8.00 3.60
N GLU A 96 -27.67 -9.12 3.25
CA GLU A 96 -28.40 -10.36 2.98
C GLU A 96 -29.09 -10.93 4.22
N LYS A 97 -28.44 -10.85 5.39
CA LYS A 97 -29.05 -11.23 6.67
C LYS A 97 -30.27 -10.36 6.99
N PHE A 98 -30.16 -9.05 6.82
CA PHE A 98 -31.28 -8.12 7.01
C PHE A 98 -32.44 -8.43 6.05
N ARG A 99 -32.13 -8.74 4.78
CA ARG A 99 -33.14 -9.14 3.79
C ARG A 99 -33.85 -10.44 4.17
N ALA A 100 -33.11 -11.43 4.64
CA ALA A 100 -33.67 -12.71 5.06
C ALA A 100 -34.56 -12.56 6.31
N GLU A 101 -34.11 -11.82 7.32
CA GLU A 101 -34.84 -11.57 8.57
C GLU A 101 -36.14 -10.79 8.34
N HIS A 102 -36.16 -9.86 7.38
CA HIS A 102 -37.33 -9.03 7.06
C HIS A 102 -38.16 -9.56 5.87
N GLY A 103 -37.87 -10.75 5.36
CA GLY A 103 -38.61 -11.33 4.23
C GLY A 103 -38.47 -10.55 2.92
N LEU A 104 -37.48 -9.67 2.82
CA LEU A 104 -37.18 -8.85 1.63
C LEU A 104 -36.38 -9.62 0.57
N SER A 105 -36.51 -10.95 0.57
CA SER A 105 -35.87 -11.82 -0.41
C SER A 105 -36.55 -11.59 -1.75
N ALA A 106 -35.84 -10.96 -2.68
CA ALA A 106 -36.33 -10.76 -4.04
C ALA A 106 -36.16 -12.06 -4.84
N ASN A 107 -37.18 -12.43 -5.62
CA ASN A 107 -37.04 -13.47 -6.64
C ASN A 107 -36.13 -12.97 -7.78
N SER A 108 -35.75 -13.85 -8.70
CA SER A 108 -34.87 -13.56 -9.84
C SER A 108 -35.32 -12.37 -10.72
N ASP A 109 -36.59 -11.99 -10.66
CA ASP A 109 -37.18 -10.85 -11.40
C ASP A 109 -37.21 -9.53 -10.60
N GLY A 110 -36.62 -9.48 -9.40
CA GLY A 110 -36.53 -8.27 -8.57
C GLY A 110 -37.79 -7.95 -7.74
N GLN A 111 -38.86 -8.75 -7.86
CA GLN A 111 -40.04 -8.65 -7.01
C GLN A 111 -39.81 -9.33 -5.65
N LEU A 112 -40.29 -8.69 -4.57
CA LEU A 112 -40.28 -9.27 -3.23
C LEU A 112 -41.17 -10.52 -3.19
N LEU A 113 -40.70 -11.58 -2.53
CA LEU A 113 -41.49 -12.81 -2.35
C LEU A 113 -42.83 -12.54 -1.64
N SER A 114 -42.84 -11.57 -0.72
CA SER A 114 -44.04 -11.10 -0.03
C SER A 114 -45.10 -10.53 -0.98
N ASP A 115 -44.68 -9.75 -1.98
CA ASP A 115 -45.60 -9.12 -2.93
C ASP A 115 -46.26 -10.16 -3.84
N LYS A 116 -45.49 -11.18 -4.26
CA LYS A 116 -46.01 -12.32 -5.01
C LYS A 116 -47.02 -13.13 -4.17
N GLN A 117 -46.70 -13.43 -2.92
CA GLN A 117 -47.61 -14.16 -2.02
C GLN A 117 -48.91 -13.38 -1.79
N LEU A 118 -48.84 -12.06 -1.61
CA LEU A 118 -50.02 -11.19 -1.49
C LEU A 118 -50.88 -11.18 -2.76
N ALA A 119 -50.25 -11.11 -3.94
CA ALA A 119 -50.96 -11.17 -5.21
C ALA A 119 -51.67 -12.52 -5.42
N ASP A 120 -50.96 -13.64 -5.13
CA ASP A 120 -51.51 -14.99 -5.23
C ASP A 120 -52.67 -15.20 -4.23
N LEU A 121 -52.56 -14.68 -3.01
CA LEU A 121 -53.64 -14.71 -2.00
C LEU A 121 -54.86 -13.89 -2.42
N ASN A 122 -54.66 -12.68 -2.96
CA ASN A 122 -55.76 -11.86 -3.47
C ASN A 122 -56.47 -12.53 -4.65
N ALA A 123 -55.73 -13.16 -5.55
CA ALA A 123 -56.31 -13.92 -6.65
C ALA A 123 -57.19 -15.07 -6.13
N GLN A 124 -56.70 -15.84 -5.15
CA GLN A 124 -57.49 -16.90 -4.50
C GLN A 124 -58.73 -16.36 -3.77
N LEU A 125 -58.62 -15.21 -3.10
CA LEU A 125 -59.73 -14.56 -2.44
C LEU A 125 -60.83 -14.17 -3.44
N ILE A 126 -60.45 -13.57 -4.57
CA ILE A 126 -61.39 -13.18 -5.64
C ILE A 126 -62.12 -14.41 -6.19
N VAL A 127 -61.39 -15.50 -6.44
CA VAL A 127 -61.98 -16.77 -6.91
C VAL A 127 -62.96 -17.32 -5.87
N ALA A 128 -62.56 -17.39 -4.60
CA ALA A 128 -63.42 -17.88 -3.52
C ALA A 128 -64.69 -17.02 -3.33
N GLN A 129 -64.56 -15.69 -3.46
CA GLN A 129 -65.71 -14.76 -3.44
C GLN A 129 -66.65 -15.00 -4.63
N ALA A 130 -66.10 -15.17 -5.84
CA ALA A 130 -66.89 -15.47 -7.02
C ALA A 130 -67.63 -16.81 -6.91
N ASP A 131 -66.99 -17.84 -6.36
CA ASP A 131 -67.61 -19.15 -6.16
C ASP A 131 -68.68 -19.11 -5.06
N THR A 132 -68.45 -18.36 -3.99
CA THR A 132 -69.47 -18.14 -2.95
C THR A 132 -70.68 -17.40 -3.52
N ALA A 133 -70.45 -16.34 -4.31
CA ALA A 133 -71.52 -15.58 -4.96
C ALA A 133 -72.34 -16.45 -5.93
N ARG A 134 -71.68 -17.35 -6.69
CA ARG A 134 -72.34 -18.34 -7.53
C ARG A 134 -73.14 -19.37 -6.74
N ALA A 135 -72.65 -19.79 -5.58
CA ALA A 135 -73.32 -20.76 -4.72
C ALA A 135 -74.50 -20.16 -3.92
N SER A 136 -74.47 -18.85 -3.67
CA SER A 136 -75.55 -18.13 -2.99
C SER A 136 -76.63 -17.55 -3.91
N ALA A 137 -76.47 -17.72 -5.23
CA ALA A 137 -77.43 -17.31 -6.26
C ALA A 137 -78.33 -18.49 -6.66
#